data_AF-A0A453I2V2-F1
#
_entry.id   AF-A0A453I2V2-F1
#
_cell.length_a   1.000
_cell.length_b   1.000
_cell.length_c   1.000
_cell.angle_alpha   90.00
_cell.angle_beta   90.00
_cell.angle_gamma   90.00
#
_symmetry.space_group_name_H-M   'P 1'
#
loop_
_entity.id
_entity.type
_entity.pdbx_description
1 polymer ?
#
loop_
_entity_poly.entity_id
_entity_poly.type
_entity_poly.pdbx_seq_one_letter_code
_entity_poly.pdbx_strand_id
1 'polypeptide(L)'
;MAGFTPDEEIELYEEIKFEPNVMCEHIDKKLTFRASQLEDGDIVCFQKSPKADSGTQVRYPDIPSFLEYVHNRQVVHFRSLEKPKDDEFCLELSKLHTYDDVVERVARQLGLDDPAKIRLTSHNCYSQQPKPQPIRYQGVEHLLDMLVHYNQVNPFTCFFFQYEHVLSITIMQNAYPLKILTV
;
A
#
# COMPACT_ATOMS: atom_id res chain seq x y z
N MET A 1 -10.25 -25.45 -16.27
CA MET A 1 -9.84 -25.53 -14.84
C MET A 1 -8.32 -25.49 -14.76
N ALA A 2 -7.73 -25.15 -13.60
CA ALA A 2 -6.35 -24.64 -13.41
C ALA A 2 -5.15 -25.50 -13.89
N GLY A 3 -5.36 -26.55 -14.70
CA GLY A 3 -4.29 -27.33 -15.32
C GLY A 3 -3.54 -28.24 -14.35
N PHE A 4 -4.10 -28.51 -13.17
CA PHE A 4 -3.50 -29.43 -12.20
C PHE A 4 -3.70 -30.88 -12.61
N THR A 5 -2.77 -31.75 -12.22
CA THR A 5 -2.93 -33.20 -12.38
C THR A 5 -4.06 -33.71 -11.49
N PRO A 6 -4.76 -34.79 -11.87
CA PRO A 6 -5.86 -35.34 -11.07
C PRO A 6 -5.50 -35.65 -9.62
N ASP A 7 -4.25 -36.05 -9.36
CA ASP A 7 -3.74 -36.42 -8.04
C ASP A 7 -3.03 -35.27 -7.30
N GLU A 8 -3.07 -34.04 -7.83
CA GLU A 8 -2.45 -32.90 -7.16
C GLU A 8 -3.20 -32.57 -5.86
N GLU A 9 -2.50 -32.59 -4.72
CA GLU A 9 -3.06 -32.11 -3.47
C GLU A 9 -3.25 -30.59 -3.50
N ILE A 10 -4.46 -30.16 -3.16
CA ILE A 10 -4.84 -28.73 -3.12
C ILE A 10 -5.34 -28.33 -1.74
N GLU A 11 -5.24 -27.06 -1.39
CA GLU A 11 -5.95 -26.47 -0.25
C GLU A 11 -7.16 -25.69 -0.77
N LEU A 12 -8.23 -25.65 0.02
CA LEU A 12 -9.48 -24.98 -0.31
C LEU A 12 -9.76 -23.89 0.72
N TYR A 13 -10.22 -22.75 0.24
CA TYR A 13 -10.60 -21.63 1.07
C TYR A 13 -11.90 -21.03 0.57
N GLU A 14 -12.67 -20.46 1.47
CA GLU A 14 -13.86 -19.68 1.16
C GLU A 14 -13.51 -18.20 1.27
N GLU A 15 -13.73 -17.44 0.20
CA GLU A 15 -13.75 -15.98 0.27
C GLU A 15 -15.13 -15.54 0.76
N ILE A 16 -15.26 -15.33 2.06
CA ILE A 16 -16.50 -14.90 2.71
C ILE A 16 -16.73 -13.41 2.47
N LYS A 17 -15.64 -12.63 2.50
CA LYS A 17 -15.70 -11.17 2.35
C LYS A 17 -14.35 -10.61 1.90
N PHE A 18 -14.38 -9.65 0.98
CA PHE A 18 -13.18 -8.93 0.55
C PHE A 18 -13.11 -7.49 1.09
N GLU A 19 -14.23 -6.74 1.06
CA GLU A 19 -14.32 -5.34 1.51
C GLU A 19 -15.32 -5.19 2.66
N PRO A 20 -15.07 -4.33 3.68
CA PRO A 20 -13.89 -3.48 3.85
C PRO A 20 -12.70 -4.18 4.54
N ASN A 21 -12.85 -5.47 4.86
CA ASN A 21 -11.79 -6.30 5.42
C ASN A 21 -11.87 -7.68 4.78
N VAL A 22 -10.71 -8.28 4.52
CA VAL A 22 -10.59 -9.64 4.02
C VAL A 22 -10.99 -10.62 5.11
N MET A 23 -11.90 -11.54 4.76
CA MET A 23 -12.27 -12.70 5.54
C MET A 23 -12.22 -13.90 4.59
N CYS A 24 -11.18 -14.71 4.75
CA CYS A 24 -10.95 -15.89 3.94
C CYS A 24 -10.61 -17.07 4.85
N GLU A 25 -11.45 -18.09 4.84
CA GLU A 25 -11.37 -19.21 5.78
C GLU A 25 -11.05 -20.52 5.08
N HIS A 26 -10.31 -21.40 5.75
CA HIS A 26 -9.96 -22.70 5.19
C HIS A 26 -11.16 -23.65 5.21
N ILE A 27 -11.45 -24.30 4.09
CA ILE A 27 -12.52 -25.29 3.97
C ILE A 27 -11.97 -26.68 4.35
N ASP A 28 -12.50 -27.27 5.42
CA ASP A 28 -12.22 -28.66 5.75
C ASP A 28 -12.91 -29.60 4.75
N LYS A 29 -12.11 -30.24 3.90
CA LYS A 29 -12.55 -31.20 2.86
C LYS A 29 -13.29 -32.42 3.41
N LYS A 30 -13.21 -32.67 4.73
CA LYS A 30 -13.94 -33.77 5.39
C LYS A 30 -15.39 -33.40 5.70
N LEU A 31 -15.73 -32.12 5.67
CA LEU A 31 -17.07 -31.64 5.93
C LEU A 31 -17.92 -31.65 4.66
N THR A 32 -19.23 -31.80 4.84
CA THR A 32 -20.20 -31.58 3.76
C THR A 32 -20.36 -30.09 3.49
N PHE A 33 -20.75 -29.69 2.28
CA PHE A 33 -20.99 -28.28 1.94
C PHE A 33 -21.93 -27.59 2.92
N ARG A 34 -23.02 -28.26 3.31
CA ARG A 34 -23.95 -27.74 4.32
C ARG A 34 -23.29 -27.53 5.69
N ALA A 35 -22.38 -28.41 6.10
CA ALA A 35 -21.65 -28.27 7.36
C ALA A 35 -20.61 -27.14 7.31
N SER A 36 -20.06 -26.86 6.12
CA SER A 36 -19.23 -25.69 5.83
C SER A 36 -20.03 -24.41 5.59
N GLN A 37 -21.36 -24.46 5.65
CA GLN A 37 -22.26 -23.33 5.33
C GLN A 37 -22.09 -22.78 3.90
N LEU A 38 -21.60 -23.61 2.96
CA LEU A 38 -21.49 -23.23 1.57
C LEU A 38 -22.87 -23.22 0.89
N GLU A 39 -23.18 -22.10 0.23
CA GLU A 39 -24.42 -21.78 -0.44
C GLU A 39 -24.19 -21.34 -1.91
N ASP A 40 -25.28 -21.20 -2.66
CA ASP A 40 -25.22 -20.73 -4.04
C ASP A 40 -24.77 -19.26 -4.07
N GLY A 41 -23.59 -19.02 -4.65
CA GLY A 41 -23.01 -17.69 -4.76
C GLY A 41 -21.68 -17.54 -4.03
N ASP A 42 -21.31 -18.50 -3.18
CA ASP A 42 -20.03 -18.47 -2.46
C ASP A 42 -18.84 -18.67 -3.40
N ILE A 43 -17.72 -18.07 -3.01
CA ILE A 43 -16.49 -18.08 -3.79
C ILE A 43 -15.50 -19.03 -3.12
N VAL A 44 -15.20 -20.13 -3.80
CA VAL A 44 -14.15 -21.07 -3.36
C VAL A 44 -12.85 -20.75 -4.08
N CYS A 45 -11.85 -20.36 -3.30
CA CYS A 45 -10.46 -20.22 -3.75
C CYS A 45 -9.70 -21.52 -3.48
N PHE A 46 -8.70 -21.82 -4.31
CA PHE A 46 -7.87 -23.00 -4.13
C PHE A 46 -6.44 -22.79 -4.60
N GLN A 47 -5.51 -23.46 -3.95
CA GLN A 47 -4.09 -23.45 -4.28
C GLN A 47 -3.52 -24.86 -4.17
N LYS A 48 -2.29 -25.06 -4.67
CA LYS A 48 -1.57 -26.30 -4.41
C LYS A 48 -1.16 -26.35 -2.93
N SER A 49 -1.22 -27.53 -2.34
CA SER A 49 -0.67 -27.73 -1.00
C SER A 49 0.81 -27.34 -0.97
N PRO A 50 1.28 -26.57 0.03
CA PRO A 50 2.68 -26.20 0.16
C PRO A 50 3.57 -27.45 0.20
N LYS A 51 4.57 -27.53 -0.67
CA LYS A 51 5.56 -28.61 -0.61
C LYS A 51 6.65 -28.22 0.38
N ALA A 52 6.90 -29.08 1.37
CA ALA A 52 7.86 -28.84 2.45
C ALA A 52 9.32 -28.57 2.00
N ASP A 53 9.64 -28.84 0.73
CA ASP A 53 11.02 -28.89 0.21
C ASP A 53 11.28 -27.86 -0.92
N SER A 54 10.36 -26.94 -1.19
CA SER A 54 10.64 -25.84 -2.11
C SER A 54 11.41 -24.75 -1.37
N GLY A 55 12.74 -24.75 -1.46
CA GLY A 55 13.61 -23.67 -0.96
C GLY A 55 13.31 -22.27 -1.56
N THR A 56 12.23 -22.13 -2.32
CA THR A 56 11.69 -20.90 -2.86
C THR A 56 10.90 -20.18 -1.77
N GLN A 57 11.41 -19.06 -1.27
CA GLN A 57 10.60 -18.14 -0.47
C GLN A 57 9.49 -17.55 -1.35
N VAL A 58 8.24 -17.93 -1.08
CA VAL A 58 7.07 -17.36 -1.75
C VAL A 58 6.61 -16.15 -0.94
N ARG A 59 6.40 -15.01 -1.61
CA ARG A 59 6.02 -13.74 -0.96
C ARG A 59 4.69 -13.83 -0.20
N TYR A 60 3.73 -14.60 -0.73
CA TYR A 60 2.43 -14.88 -0.13
C TYR A 60 2.20 -16.40 -0.17
N PRO A 61 2.41 -17.12 0.95
CA PRO A 61 2.42 -18.57 0.96
C PRO A 61 1.03 -19.19 0.81
N ASP A 62 -0.01 -18.43 1.16
CA ASP A 62 -1.40 -18.87 1.13
C ASP A 62 -2.35 -17.80 0.57
N ILE A 63 -3.54 -18.25 0.18
CA ILE A 63 -4.61 -17.41 -0.37
C ILE A 63 -5.01 -16.29 0.60
N PRO A 64 -5.27 -16.54 1.90
CA PRO A 64 -5.57 -15.46 2.84
C PRO A 64 -4.52 -14.34 2.84
N SER A 65 -3.23 -14.70 2.94
CA SER A 65 -2.11 -13.75 2.90
C SER A 65 -2.04 -12.99 1.56
N PHE A 66 -2.32 -13.67 0.45
CA PHE A 66 -2.37 -13.03 -0.87
C PHE A 66 -3.54 -12.04 -0.97
N LEU A 67 -4.73 -12.43 -0.52
CA LEU A 67 -5.91 -11.56 -0.53
C LEU A 67 -5.72 -10.34 0.37
N GLU A 68 -5.13 -10.50 1.56
CA GLU A 68 -4.75 -9.39 2.44
C GLU A 68 -3.79 -8.42 1.75
N TYR A 69 -2.80 -8.95 1.01
CA TYR A 69 -1.92 -8.12 0.21
C TYR A 69 -2.67 -7.38 -0.89
N VAL A 70 -3.50 -8.06 -1.67
CA VAL A 70 -4.26 -7.43 -2.77
C VAL A 70 -5.17 -6.33 -2.21
N HIS A 71 -5.85 -6.59 -1.11
CA HIS A 71 -6.71 -5.63 -0.41
C HIS A 71 -5.92 -4.41 0.08
N ASN A 72 -4.73 -4.60 0.65
CA ASN A 72 -3.92 -3.51 1.15
C ASN A 72 -3.04 -2.86 0.09
N ARG A 73 -2.96 -3.39 -1.13
CA ARG A 73 -2.11 -2.85 -2.18
C ARG A 73 -2.65 -1.52 -2.71
N GLN A 74 -1.79 -0.51 -2.74
CA GLN A 74 -2.04 0.78 -3.36
C GLN A 74 -0.85 1.17 -4.25
N VAL A 75 -1.11 1.42 -5.53
CA VAL A 75 -0.12 2.05 -6.42
C VAL A 75 -0.23 3.56 -6.22
N VAL A 76 0.90 4.21 -5.93
CA VAL A 76 0.98 5.66 -5.71
C VAL A 76 1.96 6.27 -6.71
N HIS A 77 1.53 7.33 -7.37
CA HIS A 77 2.34 8.11 -8.29
C HIS A 77 3.14 9.16 -7.52
N PHE A 78 4.41 9.32 -7.83
CA PHE A 78 5.28 10.32 -7.21
C PHE A 78 5.74 11.34 -8.26
N ARG A 79 5.57 12.61 -7.92
CA ARG A 79 6.01 13.75 -8.72
C ARG A 79 6.95 14.64 -7.91
N SER A 80 8.01 15.14 -8.53
CA SER A 80 8.77 16.23 -7.93
C SER A 80 7.91 17.48 -7.83
N LEU A 81 7.99 18.18 -6.69
CA LEU A 81 7.30 19.46 -6.51
C LEU A 81 7.77 20.53 -7.51
N GLU A 82 8.99 20.42 -8.03
CA GLU A 82 9.54 21.30 -9.07
C GLU A 82 8.91 21.06 -10.44
N LYS A 83 8.43 19.83 -10.69
CA LYS A 83 7.86 19.38 -11.97
C LYS A 83 6.50 18.68 -11.74
N PRO A 84 5.48 19.42 -11.27
CA PRO A 84 4.24 18.80 -10.77
C PRO A 84 3.34 18.18 -11.85
N LYS A 85 3.69 18.33 -13.13
CA LYS A 85 2.93 17.78 -14.26
C LYS A 85 3.43 16.43 -14.73
N ASP A 86 4.65 16.05 -14.35
CA ASP A 86 5.34 14.87 -14.85
C ASP A 86 5.36 13.80 -13.76
N ASP A 87 4.78 12.63 -14.04
CA ASP A 87 4.97 11.45 -13.21
C ASP A 87 6.44 11.02 -13.31
N GLU A 88 7.15 11.05 -12.19
CA GLU A 88 8.57 10.70 -12.16
C GLU A 88 8.74 9.19 -11.97
N PHE A 89 7.96 8.60 -11.07
CA PHE A 89 7.87 7.15 -10.86
C PHE A 89 6.59 6.77 -10.13
N CYS A 90 6.30 5.46 -10.08
CA CYS A 90 5.22 4.90 -9.27
C CYS A 90 5.80 3.86 -8.29
N LEU A 91 5.20 3.73 -7.11
CA LEU A 91 5.52 2.67 -6.16
C LEU A 91 4.27 1.88 -5.78
N GLU A 92 4.44 0.57 -5.65
CA GLU A 92 3.49 -0.31 -4.98
C GLU A 92 3.72 -0.22 -3.45
N LEU A 93 2.72 0.28 -2.74
CA LEU A 93 2.72 0.48 -1.30
C LEU A 93 1.56 -0.27 -0.65
N SER A 94 1.62 -0.44 0.68
CA SER A 94 0.52 -0.94 1.50
C SER A 94 -0.26 0.24 2.06
N LYS A 95 -1.59 0.16 2.07
CA LYS A 95 -2.50 1.08 2.79
C LYS A 95 -2.09 1.25 4.26
N LEU A 96 -1.45 0.24 4.84
CA LEU A 96 -1.00 0.19 6.24
C LEU A 96 0.40 0.77 6.47
N HIS A 97 1.14 1.14 5.41
CA HIS A 97 2.47 1.73 5.58
C HIS A 97 2.40 3.03 6.39
N THR A 98 3.34 3.21 7.30
CA THR A 98 3.55 4.46 8.02
C THR A 98 4.24 5.51 7.14
N TYR A 99 4.39 6.74 7.64
CA TYR A 99 5.13 7.78 6.92
C TYR A 99 6.57 7.33 6.64
N ASP A 100 7.22 6.75 7.66
CA ASP A 100 8.59 6.27 7.61
C ASP A 100 8.76 5.17 6.54
N ASP A 101 7.85 4.20 6.48
CA ASP A 101 7.85 3.14 5.46
C ASP A 101 7.77 3.71 4.03
N VAL A 102 6.97 4.76 3.83
CA VAL A 102 6.81 5.40 2.52
C VAL A 102 8.08 6.15 2.13
N VAL A 103 8.63 6.98 3.02
CA VAL A 103 9.85 7.76 2.69
C VAL A 103 11.08 6.89 2.53
N GLU A 104 11.20 5.77 3.25
CA GLU A 104 12.29 4.80 3.06
C GLU A 104 12.27 4.22 1.63
N ARG A 105 11.09 3.83 1.16
CA ARG A 105 10.91 3.30 -0.20
C ARG A 105 11.16 4.35 -1.28
N VAL A 106 10.71 5.58 -1.05
CA VAL A 106 10.99 6.72 -1.94
C VAL A 106 12.50 7.02 -1.98
N ALA A 107 13.18 7.04 -0.83
CA ALA A 107 14.63 7.24 -0.75
C ALA A 107 15.38 6.18 -1.54
N ARG A 108 15.01 4.91 -1.39
CA ARG A 108 15.60 3.79 -2.14
C ARG A 108 15.38 3.96 -3.64
N GLN A 109 14.19 4.38 -4.07
CA GLN A 109 13.88 4.59 -5.49
C GLN A 109 14.68 5.75 -6.10
N LEU A 110 14.98 6.79 -5.29
CA LEU A 110 15.76 7.96 -5.69
C LEU A 110 17.27 7.80 -5.48
N GLY A 111 17.73 6.70 -4.88
CA GLY A 111 19.14 6.48 -4.54
C GLY A 111 19.65 7.42 -3.44
N LEU A 112 18.80 7.80 -2.49
CA LEU A 112 19.13 8.68 -1.37
C LEU A 112 19.48 7.87 -0.12
N ASP A 113 20.54 8.30 0.59
CA ASP A 113 21.01 7.64 1.82
C ASP A 113 20.16 7.96 3.06
N ASP A 114 19.49 9.12 3.06
CA ASP A 114 18.76 9.64 4.23
C ASP A 114 17.29 9.93 3.88
N PRO A 115 16.34 9.09 4.30
CA PRO A 115 14.91 9.29 4.04
C PRO A 115 14.34 10.49 4.78
N ALA A 116 14.98 10.97 5.86
CA ALA A 116 14.52 12.13 6.60
C ALA A 116 14.64 13.44 5.79
N LYS A 117 15.33 13.42 4.64
CA LYS A 117 15.44 14.55 3.71
C LYS A 117 14.28 14.66 2.73
N ILE A 118 13.37 13.69 2.73
CA ILE A 118 12.20 13.67 1.85
C ILE A 118 11.02 14.28 2.59
N ARG A 119 10.35 15.23 1.93
CA ARG A 119 9.08 15.78 2.39
C ARG A 119 7.98 15.43 1.41
N LEU A 120 6.93 14.77 1.92
CA LEU A 120 5.74 14.41 1.16
C LEU A 120 4.64 15.49 1.27
N THR A 121 3.98 15.77 0.15
CA THR A 121 2.82 16.65 0.03
C THR A 121 1.72 15.90 -0.73
N SER A 122 0.51 15.83 -0.15
CA SER A 122 -0.63 15.24 -0.86
C SER A 122 -1.15 16.17 -1.95
N HIS A 123 -1.88 15.61 -2.91
CA HIS A 123 -2.55 16.38 -3.96
C HIS A 123 -4.00 16.69 -3.56
N ASN A 124 -4.57 17.74 -4.17
CA ASN A 124 -6.01 17.96 -4.20
C ASN A 124 -6.63 17.04 -5.26
N CYS A 125 -7.56 16.16 -4.89
CA CYS A 125 -8.11 15.16 -5.81
C CYS A 125 -8.94 15.73 -6.97
N TYR A 126 -9.39 16.99 -6.87
CA TYR A 126 -10.11 17.67 -7.94
C TYR A 126 -9.18 18.44 -8.89
N SER A 127 -8.21 19.19 -8.36
CA SER A 127 -7.31 20.02 -9.17
C SER A 127 -6.01 19.32 -9.56
N GLN A 128 -5.70 18.19 -8.95
CA GLN A 128 -4.44 17.45 -9.07
C GLN A 128 -3.19 18.27 -8.70
N GLN A 129 -3.36 19.43 -8.07
CA GLN A 129 -2.27 20.29 -7.60
C GLN A 129 -1.82 19.88 -6.18
N PRO A 130 -0.55 20.14 -5.82
CA PRO A 130 -0.07 19.92 -4.45
C PRO A 130 -0.89 20.75 -3.47
N LYS A 131 -1.22 20.16 -2.32
CA LYS A 131 -1.83 20.92 -1.21
C LYS A 131 -0.83 21.96 -0.68
N PRO A 132 -1.30 23.11 -0.16
CA PRO A 132 -0.42 24.16 0.34
C PRO A 132 0.47 23.74 1.51
N GLN A 133 0.00 22.77 2.31
CA GLN A 133 0.74 22.27 3.47
C GLN A 133 1.24 20.85 3.20
N PRO A 134 2.53 20.58 3.45
CA PRO A 134 3.06 19.23 3.39
C PRO A 134 2.42 18.34 4.47
N ILE A 135 2.49 17.03 4.27
CA ILE A 135 2.06 16.06 5.28
C ILE A 135 3.00 16.18 6.49
N ARG A 136 2.42 16.30 7.68
CA ARG A 136 3.18 16.36 8.94
C ARG A 136 3.87 15.02 9.19
N TYR A 137 5.09 15.07 9.70
CA TYR A 137 5.87 13.89 10.04
C TYR A 137 5.17 13.22 11.21
N GLN A 138 4.82 11.94 11.05
CA GLN A 138 4.04 11.19 12.04
C GLN A 138 2.72 11.88 12.42
N GLY A 139 2.16 12.70 11.53
CA GLY A 139 0.89 13.39 11.77
C GLY A 139 -0.36 12.53 11.56
N VAL A 140 -0.20 11.38 10.89
CA VAL A 140 -1.22 10.36 10.66
C VAL A 140 -0.55 8.98 10.72
N GLU A 141 -1.31 7.94 11.09
CA GLU A 141 -0.77 6.60 11.33
C GLU A 141 -0.43 5.88 10.03
N HIS A 142 -1.34 5.88 9.05
CA HIS A 142 -1.21 5.06 7.86
C HIS A 142 -1.29 5.83 6.53
N LEU A 143 -0.74 5.23 5.48
CA LEU A 143 -0.78 5.75 4.10
C LEU A 143 -2.20 6.05 3.66
N LEU A 144 -3.16 5.21 4.03
CA LEU A 144 -4.57 5.44 3.71
C LEU A 144 -5.02 6.83 4.20
N ASP A 145 -4.67 7.22 5.42
CA ASP A 145 -5.02 8.51 6.01
C ASP A 145 -4.32 9.70 5.31
N MET A 146 -3.10 9.47 4.79
CA MET A 146 -2.38 10.48 4.00
C MET A 146 -3.04 10.75 2.63
N LEU A 147 -3.74 9.75 2.10
CA LEU A 147 -4.37 9.76 0.79
C LEU A 147 -5.81 10.28 0.83
N VAL A 148 -6.47 10.25 1.99
CA VAL A 148 -7.87 10.69 2.12
C VAL A 148 -8.00 12.19 1.86
N HIS A 149 -8.90 12.54 0.94
CA HIS A 149 -9.42 13.90 0.79
C HIS A 149 -10.96 13.82 0.77
N TYR A 150 -11.62 14.51 1.72
CA TYR A 150 -13.08 14.52 1.84
C TYR A 150 -13.75 13.13 1.83
N ASN A 151 -13.19 12.18 2.56
CA ASN A 151 -13.72 10.80 2.70
C ASN A 151 -13.83 10.01 1.39
N GLN A 152 -13.11 10.40 0.33
CA GLN A 152 -13.02 9.61 -0.90
C GLN A 152 -11.59 9.16 -1.15
N VAL A 153 -11.41 7.84 -1.29
CA VAL A 153 -10.17 7.25 -1.81
C VAL A 153 -10.30 7.29 -3.33
N ASN A 154 -9.55 8.17 -3.99
CA ASN A 154 -9.54 8.27 -5.44
C ASN A 154 -8.68 7.13 -6.03
N PRO A 155 -9.09 6.43 -7.10
CA PRO A 155 -8.23 5.43 -7.74
C PRO A 155 -6.90 6.01 -8.26
N PHE A 156 -6.83 7.33 -8.51
CA PHE A 156 -5.59 8.03 -8.87
C PHE A 156 -4.99 8.70 -7.63
N THR A 157 -4.10 8.00 -6.94
CA THR A 157 -3.37 8.55 -5.78
C THR A 157 -2.00 9.06 -6.20
N CYS A 158 -1.76 10.35 -5.98
CA CYS A 158 -0.50 11.02 -6.28
C CYS A 158 0.08 11.68 -5.01
N PHE A 159 1.38 11.52 -4.79
CA PHE A 159 2.15 12.35 -3.89
C PHE A 159 3.10 13.25 -4.66
N PHE A 160 3.27 14.46 -4.15
CA PHE A 160 4.40 15.30 -4.50
C PHE A 160 5.48 15.09 -3.46
N PHE A 161 6.73 14.95 -3.89
CA PHE A 161 7.87 14.89 -3.01
C PHE A 161 8.83 16.05 -3.29
N GLN A 162 9.54 16.47 -2.25
CA GLN A 162 10.66 17.39 -2.37
C GLN A 162 11.82 16.82 -1.57
N TYR A 163 13.01 16.86 -2.17
CA TYR A 163 14.25 16.50 -1.50
C TYR A 163 14.98 17.75 -1.01
N GLU A 164 15.47 17.72 0.22
CA GLU A 164 16.18 18.84 0.84
C GLU A 164 17.60 18.39 1.22
N HIS A 165 18.61 19.06 0.66
CA HIS A 165 20.01 18.63 0.79
C HIS A 165 20.57 18.81 2.21
N VAL A 166 20.00 19.72 3.01
CA VAL A 166 20.64 20.28 4.21
C VAL A 166 19.88 20.01 5.51
N LEU A 167 18.55 19.88 5.48
CA LEU A 167 17.72 19.82 6.68
C LEU A 167 16.87 18.55 6.70
N SER A 168 16.82 17.89 7.86
CA SER A 168 15.89 16.77 8.09
C SER A 168 14.46 17.27 8.27
N ILE A 169 13.48 16.40 8.01
CA ILE A 169 12.06 16.73 8.08
C ILE A 169 11.64 17.22 9.47
N THR A 170 12.24 16.66 10.53
CA THR A 170 12.02 17.10 11.92
C THR A 170 12.46 18.56 12.12
N ILE A 171 13.58 18.97 11.53
CA ILE A 171 14.06 20.35 11.62
C ILE A 171 13.21 21.27 10.75
N MET A 172 12.85 20.83 9.54
CA MET A 172 12.00 21.61 8.62
C MET A 172 10.62 21.93 9.19
N GLN A 173 10.01 20.99 9.92
CA GLN A 173 8.68 21.19 10.51
C GLN A 173 8.70 22.07 11.76
N ASN A 174 9.83 22.12 12.46
CA ASN A 174 10.03 22.96 13.65
C ASN A 174 10.72 24.30 13.33
N ALA A 175 11.14 24.51 12.09
CA ALA A 175 11.74 25.76 11.65
C ALA A 175 10.66 26.84 11.53
N TYR A 176 10.75 27.87 12.36
CA TYR A 176 9.97 29.10 12.18
C TYR A 176 10.43 29.81 10.89
N PRO A 177 9.52 30.28 10.03
CA PRO A 177 9.90 31.07 8.87
C PRO A 177 10.51 32.39 9.34
N LEU A 178 11.84 32.48 9.34
CA LEU A 178 12.56 33.75 9.49
C LEU A 178 12.31 34.59 8.23
N LYS A 179 11.33 35.50 8.32
CA LYS A 179 11.20 36.60 7.35
C LYS A 179 12.35 37.57 7.57
N ILE A 180 13.46 37.36 6.88
CA ILE A 180 14.54 38.35 6.84
C ILE A 180 14.05 39.47 5.90
N LEU A 181 13.62 40.59 6.48
CA LEU A 181 13.48 41.84 5.75
C LEU A 181 14.89 42.37 5.48
N THR A 182 15.33 42.31 4.23
CA THR A 182 16.50 43.08 3.78
C THR A 182 16.05 44.53 3.65
N VAL A 183 16.73 45.44 4.35
CA VAL A 183 16.49 46.90 4.30
C VAL A 183 17.18 47.49 3.07
#